data_AF-A0A7H0IJ76-F1
#
_entry.id   AF-A0A7H0IJ76-F1
#
_cell.length_a   1.000
_cell.length_b   1.000
_cell.length_c   1.000
_cell.angle_alpha   90.00
_cell.angle_beta   90.00
_cell.angle_gamma   90.00
#
_symmetry.space_group_name_H-M   'P 1'
#
loop_
_entity.id
_entity.type
_entity.pdbx_description
1 polymer ?
#
loop_
_entity_poly.entity_id
_entity_poly.type
_entity_poly.pdbx_seq_one_letter_code
_entity_poly.pdbx_strand_id
1 'polypeptide(L)'
;MTLAPETTDLKVQVSLDEGWLTVCDLSALLPGRGVAALLPDGRQVAVFRDRGGELYAIDNRDPFSGAGVLSRGLTGTHQGRPFVASPLLKQRFDLTSGACLDDGDVSVATYEVRLG
;
A
#
# COMPACT_ATOMS: atom_id res chain seq x y z
N MET A 1 -24.13 3.90 -14.53
CA MET A 1 -23.60 4.91 -13.59
C MET A 1 -22.21 5.25 -14.09
N THR A 2 -22.10 6.34 -14.85
CA THR A 2 -20.86 6.75 -15.51
C THR A 2 -20.02 7.51 -14.49
N LEU A 3 -18.83 7.00 -14.15
CA LEU A 3 -17.90 7.75 -13.31
C LEU A 3 -17.39 8.96 -14.10
N ALA A 4 -17.41 10.12 -13.45
CA ALA A 4 -17.04 11.41 -14.01
C ALA A 4 -15.53 11.43 -14.39
N PRO A 5 -15.15 12.20 -15.44
CA PRO A 5 -13.76 12.26 -15.95
C PRO A 5 -12.71 12.77 -14.94
N GLU A 6 -13.14 13.35 -13.81
CA GLU A 6 -12.32 14.06 -12.83
C GLU A 6 -11.29 13.18 -12.09
N THR A 7 -11.50 11.86 -12.02
CA THR A 7 -10.59 10.95 -11.27
C THR A 7 -9.43 10.41 -12.09
N THR A 8 -9.44 10.60 -13.42
CA THR A 8 -8.42 10.03 -14.33
C THR A 8 -7.12 10.83 -14.32
N ASP A 9 -7.20 12.12 -14.00
CA ASP A 9 -6.05 13.01 -13.96
C ASP A 9 -5.28 12.95 -12.63
N LEU A 10 -5.94 12.56 -11.53
CA LEU A 10 -5.31 12.46 -10.21
C LEU A 10 -4.30 11.32 -10.18
N LYS A 11 -3.05 11.66 -9.87
CA LYS A 11 -1.94 10.69 -9.79
C LYS A 11 -1.68 10.31 -8.33
N VAL A 12 -1.54 9.03 -8.07
CA VAL A 12 -1.07 8.55 -6.77
C VAL A 12 0.45 8.63 -6.75
N GLN A 13 0.99 9.35 -5.76
CA GLN A 13 2.42 9.56 -5.61
C GLN A 13 2.90 9.09 -4.25
N VAL A 14 4.12 8.56 -4.20
CA VAL A 14 4.80 8.14 -2.96
C VAL A 14 6.03 9.01 -2.73
N SER A 15 6.26 9.44 -1.49
CA SER A 15 7.39 10.25 -1.08
C SER A 15 8.67 9.42 -0.97
N LEU A 16 9.75 9.93 -1.55
CA LEU A 16 11.12 9.43 -1.53
C LEU A 16 12.06 10.58 -1.16
N ASP A 17 13.33 10.27 -0.88
CA ASP A 17 14.34 11.27 -0.47
C ASP A 17 14.49 12.41 -1.48
N GLU A 18 14.33 12.13 -2.77
CA GLU A 18 14.51 13.08 -3.88
C GLU A 18 13.18 13.65 -4.40
N GLY A 19 12.06 13.44 -3.69
CA GLY A 19 10.75 13.99 -4.02
C GLY A 19 9.66 12.94 -4.18
N TRP A 20 8.72 13.17 -5.10
CA TRP A 20 7.52 12.35 -5.25
C TRP A 20 7.60 11.48 -6.50
N LEU A 21 7.43 10.16 -6.34
CA LEU A 21 7.34 9.21 -7.43
C LEU A 21 5.88 8.93 -7.76
N THR A 22 5.48 9.18 -9.00
CA THR A 22 4.17 8.76 -9.51
C THR A 22 4.11 7.23 -9.65
N VAL A 23 3.12 6.61 -9.00
CA VAL A 23 2.89 5.16 -8.99
C VAL A 23 1.86 4.75 -10.04
N CYS A 24 0.66 5.34 -9.99
CA CYS A 24 -0.42 5.03 -10.91
C CYS A 24 -1.48 6.14 -10.92
N ASP A 25 -2.45 6.03 -11.83
CA ASP A 25 -3.66 6.84 -11.78
C ASP A 25 -4.55 6.40 -10.61
N LEU A 26 -5.24 7.35 -9.96
CA LEU A 26 -6.16 7.04 -8.87
C LEU A 26 -7.30 6.08 -9.33
N SER A 27 -7.71 6.18 -10.59
CA SER A 27 -8.71 5.29 -11.20
C SER A 27 -8.25 3.83 -11.31
N ALA A 28 -6.95 3.58 -11.39
CA ALA A 28 -6.37 2.24 -11.43
C ALA A 28 -6.23 1.61 -10.03
N LEU A 29 -6.21 2.43 -8.98
CA LEU A 29 -6.12 1.98 -7.59
C LEU A 29 -7.50 1.71 -7.00
N LEU A 30 -8.04 0.52 -7.29
CA LEU A 30 -9.34 0.08 -6.79
C LEU A 30 -9.30 -0.11 -5.26
N PRO A 31 -10.31 0.35 -4.50
CA PRO A 31 -10.37 0.15 -3.06
C PRO A 31 -10.16 -1.32 -2.63
N GLY A 32 -9.23 -1.53 -1.69
CA GLY A 32 -8.85 -2.84 -1.15
C GLY A 32 -7.97 -3.71 -2.06
N ARG A 33 -7.59 -3.23 -3.25
CA ARG A 33 -6.65 -3.91 -4.15
C ARG A 33 -5.34 -3.13 -4.19
N GLY A 34 -4.26 -3.76 -3.72
CA GLY A 34 -2.95 -3.13 -3.76
C GLY A 34 -2.34 -3.12 -5.16
N VAL A 35 -1.51 -2.12 -5.42
CA VAL A 35 -0.64 -2.02 -6.59
C VAL A 35 0.81 -2.02 -6.11
N ALA A 36 1.67 -2.78 -6.79
CA ALA A 36 3.11 -2.74 -6.55
C ALA A 36 3.79 -1.74 -7.51
N ALA A 37 4.79 -1.03 -7.01
CA ALA A 37 5.70 -0.22 -7.84
C ALA A 37 7.16 -0.47 -7.45
N LEU A 38 8.04 -0.36 -8.44
CA LEU A 38 9.49 -0.43 -8.26
C LEU A 38 10.02 0.97 -7.98
N LEU A 39 10.78 1.11 -6.89
CA LEU A 39 11.45 2.35 -6.51
C LEU A 39 12.80 2.47 -7.23
N PRO A 40 13.36 3.68 -7.40
CA PRO A 40 14.63 3.90 -8.09
C PRO A 40 15.82 3.13 -7.50
N ASP A 41 15.80 2.87 -6.19
CA ASP A 41 16.82 2.12 -5.46
C ASP A 41 16.62 0.59 -5.50
N GLY A 42 15.63 0.11 -6.26
CA GLY A 42 15.32 -1.31 -6.41
C GLY A 42 14.41 -1.89 -5.32
N ARG A 43 14.06 -1.12 -4.28
CA ARG A 43 12.98 -1.51 -3.35
C ARG A 43 11.63 -1.52 -4.06
N GLN A 44 10.64 -2.16 -3.44
CA GLN A 44 9.29 -2.21 -3.97
C GLN A 44 8.31 -1.71 -2.92
N VAL A 45 7.35 -0.89 -3.35
CA VAL A 45 6.27 -0.37 -2.50
C VAL A 45 4.95 -1.00 -2.91
N ALA A 46 4.10 -1.30 -1.93
CA ALA A 46 2.71 -1.70 -2.09
C ALA A 46 1.82 -0.53 -1.67
N VAL A 47 1.02 -0.02 -2.61
CA VAL A 47 0.10 1.09 -2.40
C VAL A 47 -1.33 0.60 -2.36
N PHE A 48 -2.11 1.09 -1.41
CA PHE A 48 -3.50 0.72 -1.18
C PHE A 48 -4.38 1.97 -1.09
N ARG A 49 -5.65 1.78 -1.41
CA ARG A 49 -6.73 2.74 -1.14
C ARG A 49 -7.83 2.01 -0.39
N ASP A 50 -8.42 2.63 0.63
CA ASP A 50 -9.61 2.06 1.28
C ASP A 50 -10.92 2.56 0.67
N ARG A 51 -12.06 2.14 1.24
CA ARG A 51 -13.39 2.56 0.74
C ARG A 51 -13.72 4.03 1.04
N GLY A 52 -13.08 4.62 2.05
CA GLY A 52 -13.18 6.05 2.38
C GLY A 52 -12.34 6.91 1.44
N GLY A 53 -11.37 6.31 0.75
CA GLY A 53 -10.47 6.99 -0.17
C GLY A 53 -9.10 7.30 0.42
N GLU A 54 -8.86 6.92 1.68
CA GLU A 54 -7.55 7.07 2.30
C GLU A 54 -6.52 6.18 1.60
N LEU A 55 -5.31 6.70 1.47
CA LEU A 55 -4.19 6.07 0.78
C LEU A 55 -3.16 5.57 1.80
N TYR A 56 -2.57 4.42 1.50
CA TYR A 56 -1.53 3.82 2.33
C TYR A 56 -0.41 3.28 1.44
N ALA A 57 0.83 3.36 1.91
CA ALA A 57 1.98 2.80 1.21
C ALA A 57 2.94 2.14 2.20
N ILE A 58 3.30 0.88 1.93
CA ILE A 58 4.23 0.07 2.74
C ILE A 58 5.21 -0.68 1.84
N ASP A 59 6.27 -1.27 2.37
CA ASP A 59 7.09 -2.19 1.56
C ASP A 59 6.24 -3.31 0.95
N ASN A 60 6.50 -3.66 -0.30
CA ASN A 60 5.84 -4.79 -0.95
C ASN A 60 6.46 -6.14 -0.55
N ARG A 61 7.69 -6.12 -0.01
CA ARG A 61 8.40 -7.32 0.42
C ARG A 61 7.87 -7.79 1.77
N ASP A 62 7.34 -9.00 1.80
CA ASP A 62 6.99 -9.69 3.03
C ASP A 62 8.27 -10.09 3.79
N PRO A 63 8.48 -9.64 5.05
CA PRO A 63 9.70 -9.90 5.81
C PRO A 63 9.86 -11.36 6.22
N PHE A 64 8.78 -12.14 6.31
CA PHE A 64 8.84 -13.56 6.71
C PHE A 64 9.25 -14.46 5.54
N SER A 65 8.74 -14.18 4.34
CA SER A 65 9.01 -15.01 3.15
C SER A 65 10.08 -14.43 2.22
N GLY A 66 10.37 -13.13 2.34
CA GLY A 66 11.24 -12.39 1.42
C GLY A 66 10.62 -12.10 0.05
N ALA A 67 9.36 -12.44 -0.18
CA ALA A 67 8.70 -12.29 -1.48
C ALA A 67 8.02 -10.91 -1.63
N GLY A 68 8.06 -10.32 -2.83
CA GLY A 68 7.37 -9.06 -3.16
C GLY A 68 5.87 -9.25 -3.40
N VAL A 69 5.10 -9.53 -2.34
CA VAL A 69 3.71 -10.01 -2.46
C VAL A 69 2.68 -9.22 -1.65
N LEU A 70 3.06 -8.27 -0.80
CA LEU A 70 2.10 -7.63 0.12
C LEU A 70 0.99 -6.87 -0.62
N SER A 71 1.27 -6.25 -1.76
CA SER A 71 0.25 -5.64 -2.66
C SER A 71 -0.89 -6.58 -3.07
N ARG A 72 -0.67 -7.89 -3.03
CA ARG A 72 -1.66 -8.92 -3.38
C ARG A 72 -2.44 -9.43 -2.17
N GLY A 73 -2.15 -8.90 -0.98
CA GLY A 73 -2.78 -9.29 0.26
C GLY A 73 -4.22 -8.82 0.37
N LEU A 74 -4.97 -9.46 1.27
CA LEU A 74 -6.33 -9.04 1.58
C LEU A 74 -6.29 -7.92 2.62
N THR A 75 -6.91 -6.79 2.30
CA THR A 75 -7.06 -5.68 3.25
C THR A 75 -8.21 -5.93 4.22
N GLY A 76 -8.07 -5.51 5.47
CA GLY A 76 -9.11 -5.57 6.48
C GLY A 76 -8.92 -4.54 7.58
N THR A 77 -9.72 -4.66 8.64
CA THR A 77 -9.61 -3.80 9.82
C THR A 77 -9.61 -4.68 11.07
N HIS A 78 -8.71 -4.38 12.02
CA HIS A 78 -8.66 -5.03 13.32
C HIS A 78 -8.60 -3.98 14.42
N GLN A 79 -9.61 -3.93 15.29
CA GLN A 79 -9.71 -2.93 16.37
C GLN A 79 -9.54 -1.48 15.85
N GLY A 80 -10.14 -1.17 14.69
CA GLY A 80 -10.02 0.13 14.04
C GLY A 80 -8.74 0.36 13.23
N ARG A 81 -7.78 -0.57 13.27
CA ARG A 81 -6.51 -0.45 12.54
C ARG A 81 -6.62 -1.09 11.15
N PRO A 82 -6.40 -0.35 10.04
CA PRO A 82 -6.38 -0.93 8.70
C PRO A 82 -5.14 -1.83 8.56
N PHE A 83 -5.30 -3.00 7.94
CA PHE A 83 -4.19 -3.93 7.73
C PHE A 83 -4.26 -4.59 6.35
N VAL A 84 -3.14 -5.14 5.90
CA VAL A 84 -3.07 -6.12 4.82
C VAL A 84 -2.52 -7.44 5.34
N ALA A 85 -3.22 -8.55 5.06
CA ALA A 85 -2.72 -9.88 5.37
C ALA A 85 -1.81 -10.38 4.24
N SER A 86 -0.57 -10.80 4.58
CA SER A 86 0.34 -11.43 3.63
C SER A 86 -0.36 -12.57 2.89
N PRO A 87 -0.29 -12.63 1.54
CA PRO A 87 -0.89 -13.71 0.77
C PRO A 87 -0.38 -15.10 1.15
N LEU A 88 0.87 -15.21 1.56
CA LEU A 88 1.55 -16.49 1.74
C LEU A 88 1.33 -17.04 3.15
N LEU A 89 1.67 -16.24 4.17
CA LEU A 89 1.75 -16.70 5.55
C LEU A 89 0.73 -16.04 6.49
N LYS A 90 -0.11 -15.13 5.95
CA LYS A 90 -1.28 -14.53 6.63
C LYS A 90 -0.98 -13.60 7.79
N GLN A 91 0.28 -13.28 8.09
CA GLN A 91 0.58 -12.19 9.02
C GLN A 91 -0.02 -10.88 8.52
N ARG A 92 -0.56 -10.11 9.44
CA ARG A 92 -1.28 -8.87 9.19
C ARG A 92 -0.35 -7.71 9.46
N PHE A 93 -0.13 -6.88 8.46
CA PHE A 93 0.67 -5.66 8.58
C PHE A 93 -0.27 -4.46 8.62
N ASP A 94 -0.15 -3.66 9.66
CA ASP A 94 -0.87 -2.40 9.80
C ASP A 94 -0.47 -1.44 8.67
N LEU A 95 -1.45 -0.91 7.95
CA LEU A 95 -1.23 -0.07 6.77
C LEU A 95 -0.80 1.37 7.13
N THR A 96 -1.01 1.81 8.37
CA THR A 96 -0.63 3.15 8.84
C THR A 96 0.78 3.15 9.42
N SER A 97 1.13 2.14 10.21
CA SER A 97 2.37 2.06 10.98
C SER A 97 3.38 1.05 10.45
N GLY A 98 2.97 0.12 9.59
CA GLY A 98 3.81 -0.97 9.09
C GLY A 98 4.04 -2.10 10.11
N ALA A 99 3.58 -1.96 11.35
CA ALA A 99 3.75 -2.97 12.39
C ALA A 99 3.01 -4.27 12.05
N CYS A 100 3.66 -5.41 12.29
CA CYS A 100 2.98 -6.70 12.24
C CYS A 100 2.08 -6.84 13.48
N LEU A 101 0.80 -7.17 13.26
CA LEU A 101 -0.19 -7.35 14.31
C LEU A 101 -0.12 -8.74 14.97
N ASP A 102 0.65 -9.65 14.38
CA ASP A 102 0.79 -11.04 14.82
C ASP A 102 2.17 -11.33 15.44
N ASP A 103 3.12 -10.40 15.30
CA ASP A 103 4.47 -10.47 15.87
C ASP A 103 4.99 -9.03 16.14
N GLY A 104 5.13 -8.67 17.42
CA GLY A 104 5.47 -7.31 17.83
C GLY A 104 6.89 -6.86 17.49
N ASP A 105 7.77 -7.79 17.14
CA ASP A 105 9.17 -7.51 16.81
C ASP A 105 9.37 -7.29 15.30
N VAL A 106 8.33 -7.43 14.49
CA VAL A 106 8.38 -7.35 13.03
C VAL A 106 7.59 -6.16 12.50
N SER A 107 8.18 -5.42 11.57
CA SER A 107 7.51 -4.34 10.83
C SER A 107 8.01 -4.25 9.40
N VAL A 108 7.23 -3.58 8.55
CA VAL A 108 7.64 -3.12 7.23
C VAL A 108 7.77 -1.60 7.20
N ALA A 109 8.57 -1.06 6.29
CA ALA A 109 8.63 0.39 6.13
C ALA A 109 7.30 0.93 5.61
N THR A 110 6.94 2.14 6.04
CA THR A 110 5.83 2.91 5.48
C THR A 110 6.35 4.10 4.69
N TYR A 111 5.53 4.58 3.76
CA TYR A 111 5.86 5.72 2.90
C TYR A 111 4.71 6.72 2.93
N GLU A 112 5.04 8.01 2.89
CA GLU A 112 4.03 9.04 2.69
C GLU A 112 3.45 8.91 1.28
N VAL A 113 2.13 9.03 1.15
CA VAL A 113 1.41 8.87 -0.12
C VAL A 113 0.40 10.00 -0.26
N ARG A 114 0.28 10.55 -1.47
CA ARG A 114 -0.64 11.65 -1.77
C ARG A 114 -1.26 11.52 -3.15
N LEU A 115 -2.25 12.38 -3.40
CA LEU A 115 -2.70 12.71 -4.74
C LEU A 115 -1.91 13.92 -5.26
N GLY A 116 -1.42 13.82 -6.48
CA GLY A 116 -0.76 14.89 -7.23
C GLY A 116 -1.62 15.44 -8.35
#